data_AF-A0A916DXA4-F1
#
_entry.id   AF-A0A916DXA4-F1
#
_cell.length_a   1.000
_cell.length_b   1.000
_cell.length_c   1.000
_cell.angle_alpha   90.00
_cell.angle_beta   90.00
_cell.angle_gamma   90.00
#
_symmetry.space_group_name_H-M   'P 1'
#
loop_
_entity.id
_entity.type
_entity.pdbx_description
1 polymer ?
#
loop_
_entity_poly.entity_id
_entity_poly.type
_entity_poly.pdbx_seq_one_letter_code
_entity_poly.pdbx_strand_id
1 'polypeptide(L)'
;MKTKLVLWGTKGTEENTEKVLLALELNPETNKVKSWIFEGESASEDFSKALMEQWRKGEAVAFPEGVAATENPLSASNSLLPESINTEKSELLARTQTEWIFIVLSTKLYKNYQVELDELQEQVDQLKSYSKDMWETMKSFWAKVQAQVSEQNLFREHTNTLRNRTNELFAQLKKMRSQEDAKFESEATQNYEQLLAKLQPIEEQIEQEGADLHRIFDQLKSLQQTFKNSKLTRVLRSKLWERIDRAFKTVKAKRSPNSSPEGRLTRRIEGLKGAIDKMEKSIGRDEKELVIQNNKINSSDVNQLETQLREVRAKLIQERIDSKRKKLDDMHKTMKELETKHARNLARKEREEAAAKKEAEAKAKEEATKAPVEDAPQAEAEIPVEKESESVAEKGEAVKDTEEQTNDLSKEEE
;
A
#
# COMPACT_ATOMS: atom_id res chain seq x y z
N MET A 1 -40.54 -15.83 18.17
CA MET A 1 -41.70 -15.45 19.02
C MET A 1 -42.98 -15.99 18.37
N LYS A 2 -44.11 -16.06 19.08
CA LYS A 2 -45.38 -16.55 18.51
C LYS A 2 -46.30 -15.38 18.13
N THR A 3 -46.80 -15.36 16.90
CA THR A 3 -47.77 -14.34 16.42
C THR A 3 -49.22 -14.62 16.83
N LYS A 4 -49.49 -15.77 17.47
CA LYS A 4 -50.83 -16.16 17.94
C LYS A 4 -50.87 -16.35 19.47
N LEU A 5 -51.92 -15.80 20.09
CA LEU A 5 -52.25 -15.98 21.49
C LEU A 5 -53.71 -16.45 21.60
N VAL A 6 -53.96 -17.34 22.55
CA VAL A 6 -55.30 -17.81 22.92
C VAL A 6 -55.37 -17.76 24.44
N LEU A 7 -56.47 -17.23 24.98
CA LEU A 7 -56.65 -17.05 26.42
C LEU A 7 -58.14 -17.00 26.79
N TRP A 8 -58.43 -17.20 28.07
CA TRP A 8 -59.76 -16.98 28.64
C TRP A 8 -59.84 -15.60 29.28
N GLY A 9 -61.01 -14.98 29.19
CA GLY A 9 -61.34 -13.72 29.85
C GLY A 9 -62.75 -13.74 30.42
N THR A 10 -63.13 -12.64 31.07
CA THR A 10 -64.48 -12.37 31.55
C THR A 10 -65.03 -11.10 30.92
N LYS A 11 -66.32 -11.13 30.58
CA LYS A 11 -67.06 -10.04 29.95
C LYS A 11 -68.19 -9.60 30.90
N GLY A 12 -68.35 -8.30 31.08
CA GLY A 12 -69.38 -7.71 31.95
C GLY A 12 -68.82 -7.00 33.20
N THR A 13 -69.72 -6.37 33.96
CA THR A 13 -69.45 -5.76 35.27
C THR A 13 -69.49 -6.81 36.38
N GLU A 14 -69.02 -6.46 37.59
CA GLU A 14 -68.84 -7.38 38.73
C GLU A 14 -70.09 -8.20 39.10
N GLU A 15 -71.28 -7.67 38.85
CA GLU A 15 -72.57 -8.30 39.17
C GLU A 15 -73.03 -9.35 38.13
N ASN A 16 -72.45 -9.39 36.93
CA ASN A 16 -72.88 -10.31 35.87
C ASN A 16 -71.73 -10.64 34.91
N THR A 17 -70.95 -11.68 35.25
CA THR A 17 -69.68 -12.02 34.56
C THR A 17 -69.80 -13.29 33.71
N GLU A 18 -69.69 -13.12 32.39
CA GLU A 18 -69.67 -14.22 31.42
C GLU A 18 -68.22 -14.63 31.09
N LYS A 19 -67.94 -15.93 31.03
CA LYS A 19 -66.63 -16.44 30.57
C LYS A 19 -66.58 -16.45 29.04
N VAL A 20 -65.55 -15.82 28.49
CA VAL A 20 -65.31 -15.73 27.04
C VAL A 20 -63.94 -16.29 26.66
N LEU A 21 -63.86 -16.95 25.51
CA LEU A 21 -62.60 -17.43 24.94
C LEU A 21 -62.14 -16.43 23.88
N LEU A 22 -60.86 -16.08 23.89
CA LEU A 22 -60.26 -15.07 23.03
C LEU A 22 -59.17 -15.71 22.18
N ALA A 23 -59.23 -15.49 20.86
CA ALA A 23 -58.13 -15.76 19.95
C ALA A 23 -57.60 -14.44 19.37
N LEU A 24 -56.28 -14.25 19.41
CA LEU A 24 -55.58 -13.07 18.93
C LEU A 24 -54.49 -13.47 17.93
N GLU A 25 -54.43 -12.82 16.77
CA GLU A 25 -53.39 -13.04 15.75
C GLU A 25 -52.78 -11.70 15.31
N LEU A 26 -51.45 -11.59 15.44
CA LEU A 26 -50.67 -10.48 14.90
C LEU A 26 -50.42 -10.66 13.40
N ASN A 27 -50.69 -9.63 12.61
CA ASN A 27 -50.11 -9.40 11.29
C ASN A 27 -48.95 -8.38 11.40
N PRO A 28 -47.67 -8.83 11.36
CA PRO A 28 -46.51 -7.94 11.48
C PRO A 28 -46.43 -6.91 10.36
N GLU A 29 -46.82 -7.30 9.15
CA GLU A 29 -46.68 -6.53 7.92
C GLU A 29 -47.50 -5.24 7.94
N THR A 30 -48.67 -5.28 8.60
CA THR A 30 -49.65 -4.19 8.64
C THR A 30 -49.80 -3.56 10.02
N ASN A 31 -49.04 -4.00 11.04
CA ASN A 31 -49.21 -3.58 12.45
C ASN A 31 -50.65 -3.75 12.98
N LYS A 32 -51.33 -4.83 12.60
CA LYS A 32 -52.71 -5.12 13.02
C LYS A 32 -52.78 -6.39 13.86
N VAL A 33 -53.62 -6.39 14.89
CA VAL A 33 -54.06 -7.59 15.60
C VAL A 33 -55.48 -7.90 15.16
N LYS A 34 -55.73 -9.15 14.76
CA LYS A 34 -57.06 -9.71 14.62
C LYS A 34 -57.50 -10.33 15.94
N SER A 35 -58.67 -9.94 16.41
CA SER A 35 -59.29 -10.45 17.63
C SER A 35 -60.62 -11.13 17.32
N TRP A 36 -60.78 -12.36 17.80
CA TRP A 36 -62.03 -13.12 17.81
C TRP A 36 -62.43 -13.41 19.25
N ILE A 37 -63.72 -13.27 19.54
CA ILE A 37 -64.32 -13.49 20.86
C ILE A 37 -65.37 -14.59 20.68
N PHE A 38 -65.27 -15.65 21.48
CA PHE A 38 -66.20 -16.77 21.48
C PHE A 38 -66.93 -16.81 22.83
N GLU A 39 -68.25 -16.97 22.78
CA GLU A 39 -69.15 -16.81 23.93
C GLU A 39 -70.11 -17.99 24.00
N GLY A 40 -70.56 -18.34 25.22
CA GLY A 40 -71.49 -19.46 25.45
C GLY A 40 -71.01 -20.79 24.87
N GLU A 41 -71.89 -21.51 24.17
CA GLU A 41 -71.61 -22.83 23.57
C GLU A 41 -70.47 -22.81 22.54
N SER A 42 -70.16 -21.65 21.93
CA SER A 42 -69.03 -21.51 21.00
C SER A 42 -67.67 -21.54 21.69
N ALA A 43 -67.63 -21.40 23.03
CA ALA A 43 -66.41 -21.47 23.84
C ALA A 43 -66.30 -22.83 24.57
N SER A 44 -66.41 -23.94 23.84
CA SER A 44 -66.25 -25.28 24.43
C SER A 44 -64.80 -25.59 24.82
N GLU A 45 -64.59 -26.46 25.81
CA GLU A 45 -63.23 -26.85 26.23
C GLU A 45 -62.42 -27.48 25.10
N ASP A 46 -63.04 -28.32 24.28
CA ASP A 46 -62.33 -29.04 23.21
C ASP A 46 -61.98 -28.12 22.04
N PHE A 47 -62.81 -27.11 21.77
CA PHE A 47 -62.45 -26.02 20.86
C PHE A 47 -61.29 -25.17 21.43
N SER A 48 -61.29 -24.91 22.74
CA SER A 48 -60.18 -24.23 23.43
C SER A 48 -58.85 -25.02 23.33
N LYS A 49 -58.91 -26.35 23.52
CA LYS A 49 -57.76 -27.26 23.33
C LYS A 49 -57.27 -27.21 21.87
N ALA A 50 -58.17 -27.32 20.89
CA ALA A 50 -57.82 -27.21 19.46
C ALA A 50 -57.16 -25.86 19.12
N LEU A 51 -57.70 -24.73 19.61
CA LEU A 51 -57.09 -23.42 19.38
C LEU A 51 -55.70 -23.29 20.04
N MET A 52 -55.53 -23.80 21.26
CA MET A 52 -54.28 -23.75 22.01
C MET A 52 -53.18 -24.66 21.45
N GLU A 53 -53.55 -25.85 20.97
CA GLU A 53 -52.60 -26.87 20.51
C GLU A 53 -52.38 -26.86 18.99
N GLN A 54 -53.39 -26.57 18.17
CA GLN A 54 -53.32 -26.63 16.72
C GLN A 54 -53.19 -25.21 16.13
N TRP A 55 -54.22 -24.37 16.31
CA TRP A 55 -54.26 -23.03 15.68
C TRP A 55 -53.06 -22.16 16.06
N ARG A 56 -52.64 -22.20 17.34
CA ARG A 56 -51.48 -21.47 17.85
C ARG A 56 -50.12 -21.95 17.30
N LYS A 57 -50.04 -23.14 16.70
CA LYS A 57 -48.86 -23.61 15.94
C LYS A 57 -48.91 -23.19 14.46
N GLY A 58 -50.07 -22.78 13.96
CA GLY A 58 -50.31 -22.46 12.54
C GLY A 58 -51.19 -23.47 11.81
N GLU A 59 -51.64 -24.53 12.48
CA GLU A 59 -52.56 -25.53 11.91
C GLU A 59 -53.98 -24.93 11.72
N ALA A 60 -54.75 -25.49 10.80
CA ALA A 60 -56.11 -25.01 10.51
C ALA A 60 -57.12 -25.58 11.53
N VAL A 61 -57.94 -24.70 12.11
CA VAL A 61 -59.06 -25.05 13.00
C VAL A 61 -60.29 -24.33 12.48
N ALA A 62 -61.41 -25.05 12.34
CA ALA A 62 -62.68 -24.46 11.91
C ALA A 62 -63.28 -23.62 13.05
N PHE A 63 -63.64 -22.38 12.77
CA PHE A 63 -64.24 -21.46 13.76
C PHE A 63 -65.77 -21.57 13.71
N PRO A 64 -66.49 -21.48 14.85
CA PRO A 64 -67.95 -21.41 14.89
C PRO A 64 -68.54 -20.32 13.98
N GLU A 65 -69.70 -20.60 13.38
CA GLU A 65 -70.42 -19.65 12.52
C GLU A 65 -70.89 -18.42 13.31
N GLY A 66 -70.88 -17.26 12.67
CA GLY A 66 -71.31 -15.97 13.27
C GLY A 66 -70.22 -15.17 13.98
N VAL A 67 -69.04 -15.73 14.26
CA VAL A 67 -67.95 -15.01 14.96
C VAL A 67 -67.18 -14.08 14.04
N ALA A 68 -67.44 -12.78 14.14
CA ALA A 68 -66.74 -11.75 13.38
C ALA A 68 -65.32 -11.48 13.91
N ALA A 69 -64.37 -11.27 12.99
CA ALA A 69 -63.03 -10.78 13.32
C ALA A 69 -63.07 -9.25 13.52
N THR A 70 -62.44 -8.77 14.59
CA THR A 70 -62.16 -7.33 14.80
C THR A 70 -60.69 -7.04 14.50
N GLU A 71 -60.38 -5.95 13.81
CA GLU A 71 -58.99 -5.54 13.49
C GLU A 71 -58.61 -4.28 14.25
N ASN A 72 -57.67 -4.39 15.19
CA ASN A 72 -57.16 -3.27 15.98
C ASN A 72 -55.67 -2.99 15.67
N PRO A 73 -55.23 -1.72 15.62
CA PRO A 73 -53.82 -1.39 15.44
C PRO A 73 -53.03 -1.69 16.71
N LEU A 74 -51.87 -2.33 16.58
CA LEU A 74 -50.99 -2.58 17.73
C LEU A 74 -50.30 -1.26 18.17
N SER A 75 -50.37 -0.98 19.46
CA SER A 75 -49.80 0.19 20.13
C SER A 75 -49.17 -0.22 21.46
N ALA A 76 -48.24 0.58 21.99
CA ALA A 76 -47.73 0.42 23.35
C ALA A 76 -48.67 1.01 24.41
N SER A 77 -49.53 1.96 24.03
CA SER A 77 -50.39 2.73 24.95
C SER A 77 -51.82 2.22 25.04
N ASN A 78 -52.23 1.33 24.12
CA ASN A 78 -53.60 0.82 24.03
C ASN A 78 -53.63 -0.64 24.51
N SER A 79 -54.74 -1.08 25.09
CA SER A 79 -54.94 -2.49 25.43
C SER A 79 -54.99 -3.38 24.16
N LEU A 80 -54.54 -4.63 24.27
CA LEU A 80 -54.79 -5.68 23.27
C LEU A 80 -56.27 -6.14 23.23
N LEU A 81 -57.05 -5.81 24.27
CA LEU A 81 -58.44 -6.24 24.45
C LEU A 81 -59.39 -5.03 24.53
N PRO A 82 -60.65 -5.18 24.10
CA PRO A 82 -61.70 -4.19 24.34
C PRO A 82 -61.90 -3.89 25.83
N GLU A 83 -62.29 -2.66 26.14
CA GLU A 83 -62.50 -2.16 27.53
C GLU A 83 -63.55 -2.96 28.33
N SER A 84 -64.39 -3.74 27.65
CA SER A 84 -65.43 -4.60 28.25
C SER A 84 -64.97 -6.00 28.64
N ILE A 85 -63.69 -6.35 28.44
CA ILE A 85 -63.16 -7.72 28.66
C ILE A 85 -61.92 -7.69 29.57
N ASN A 86 -62.05 -8.30 30.74
CA ASN A 86 -60.98 -8.49 31.72
C ASN A 86 -60.37 -9.89 31.64
N THR A 87 -59.15 -10.07 32.16
CA THR A 87 -58.51 -11.41 32.22
C THR A 87 -57.62 -11.55 33.46
N GLU A 88 -57.56 -12.77 34.00
CA GLU A 88 -56.65 -13.17 35.09
C GLU A 88 -55.17 -13.19 34.66
N LYS A 89 -54.87 -13.05 33.36
CA LYS A 89 -53.53 -13.25 32.77
C LYS A 89 -52.98 -11.98 32.14
N SER A 90 -53.18 -10.86 32.84
CA SER A 90 -52.70 -9.52 32.44
C SER A 90 -51.19 -9.47 32.14
N GLU A 91 -50.36 -10.14 32.93
CA GLU A 91 -48.90 -10.24 32.69
C GLU A 91 -48.58 -10.92 31.35
N LEU A 92 -49.31 -11.98 31.00
CA LEU A 92 -49.14 -12.70 29.73
C LEU A 92 -49.55 -11.82 28.53
N LEU A 93 -50.60 -11.00 28.68
CA LEU A 93 -51.00 -10.02 27.68
C LEU A 93 -49.93 -8.93 27.51
N ALA A 94 -49.48 -8.30 28.60
CA ALA A 94 -48.45 -7.26 28.56
C ALA A 94 -47.13 -7.77 27.96
N ARG A 95 -46.70 -8.98 28.34
CA ARG A 95 -45.54 -9.65 27.74
C ARG A 95 -45.75 -9.92 26.24
N THR A 96 -46.92 -10.44 25.86
CA THR A 96 -47.21 -10.74 24.44
C THR A 96 -47.27 -9.45 23.62
N GLN A 97 -47.82 -8.38 24.16
CA GLN A 97 -47.83 -7.05 23.55
C GLN A 97 -46.41 -6.54 23.29
N THR A 98 -45.49 -6.67 24.26
CA THR A 98 -44.08 -6.32 24.06
C THR A 98 -43.39 -7.21 23.01
N GLU A 99 -43.58 -8.54 23.07
CA GLU A 99 -43.06 -9.46 22.04
C GLU A 99 -43.61 -9.12 20.63
N TRP A 100 -44.87 -8.72 20.53
CA TRP A 100 -45.52 -8.37 19.26
C TRP A 100 -45.09 -7.00 18.72
N ILE A 101 -44.91 -6.00 19.58
CA ILE A 101 -44.34 -4.70 19.20
C ILE A 101 -42.92 -4.90 18.67
N PHE A 102 -42.11 -5.73 19.34
CA PHE A 102 -40.78 -6.10 18.85
C PHE A 102 -40.84 -6.79 17.47
N ILE A 103 -41.74 -7.77 17.26
CA ILE A 103 -41.93 -8.42 15.96
C ILE A 103 -42.23 -7.41 14.85
N VAL A 104 -43.15 -6.46 15.09
CA VAL A 104 -43.47 -5.41 14.11
C VAL A 104 -42.27 -4.50 13.84
N LEU A 105 -41.59 -4.02 14.89
CA LEU A 105 -40.46 -3.10 14.73
C LEU A 105 -39.28 -3.76 14.01
N SER A 106 -38.95 -5.02 14.35
CA SER A 106 -37.94 -5.82 13.65
C SER A 106 -38.28 -6.06 12.18
N THR A 107 -39.56 -6.26 11.87
CA THR A 107 -40.06 -6.43 10.49
C THR A 107 -40.00 -5.12 9.69
N LYS A 108 -40.36 -3.98 10.30
CA LYS A 108 -40.22 -2.65 9.69
C LYS A 108 -38.76 -2.28 9.45
N LEU A 109 -37.88 -2.54 10.42
CA LEU A 109 -36.43 -2.32 10.30
C LEU A 109 -35.83 -3.14 9.15
N TYR A 110 -36.21 -4.42 9.06
CA TYR A 110 -35.81 -5.29 7.95
C TYR A 110 -36.26 -4.73 6.59
N LYS A 111 -37.53 -4.30 6.45
CA LYS A 111 -38.04 -3.68 5.21
C LYS A 111 -37.26 -2.43 4.81
N ASN A 112 -36.92 -1.57 5.76
CA ASN A 112 -36.11 -0.38 5.49
C ASN A 112 -34.73 -0.78 4.93
N TYR A 113 -34.09 -1.81 5.50
CA TYR A 113 -32.83 -2.33 4.97
C TYR A 113 -32.97 -3.12 3.66
N GLN A 114 -34.14 -3.68 3.35
CA GLN A 114 -34.39 -4.20 2.00
C GLN A 114 -34.40 -3.06 0.98
N VAL A 115 -35.13 -1.97 1.24
CA VAL A 115 -35.19 -0.80 0.34
C VAL A 115 -33.81 -0.14 0.17
N GLU A 116 -33.06 0.13 1.26
CA GLU A 116 -31.68 0.62 1.16
C GLU A 116 -30.78 -0.33 0.33
N LEU A 117 -30.99 -1.64 0.41
CA LEU A 117 -30.19 -2.63 -0.32
C LEU A 117 -30.64 -2.80 -1.78
N ASP A 118 -31.92 -2.61 -2.08
CA ASP A 118 -32.47 -2.60 -3.44
C ASP A 118 -32.00 -1.35 -4.21
N GLU A 119 -31.96 -0.18 -3.55
CA GLU A 119 -31.35 1.05 -4.09
C GLU A 119 -29.84 0.88 -4.36
N LEU A 120 -29.10 0.25 -3.43
CA LEU A 120 -27.68 -0.07 -3.62
C LEU A 120 -27.47 -1.12 -4.72
N GLN A 121 -28.38 -2.08 -4.87
CA GLN A 121 -28.34 -3.03 -5.98
C GLN A 121 -28.50 -2.30 -7.32
N GLU A 122 -29.50 -1.42 -7.48
CA GLU A 122 -29.68 -0.67 -8.72
C GLU A 122 -28.43 0.17 -9.05
N GLN A 123 -27.86 0.84 -8.05
CA GLN A 123 -26.63 1.63 -8.24
C GLN A 123 -25.42 0.77 -8.65
N VAL A 124 -25.31 -0.48 -8.17
CA VAL A 124 -24.27 -1.42 -8.58
C VAL A 124 -24.54 -1.99 -9.98
N ASP A 125 -25.78 -2.35 -10.30
CA ASP A 125 -26.17 -2.88 -11.62
C ASP A 125 -26.01 -1.81 -12.74
N GLN A 126 -26.06 -0.51 -12.40
CA GLN A 126 -25.75 0.60 -13.31
C GLN A 126 -24.23 0.84 -13.55
N LEU A 127 -23.33 0.23 -12.77
CA LEU A 127 -21.88 0.47 -12.91
C LEU A 127 -21.28 -0.21 -14.14
N LYS A 128 -20.63 0.60 -15.00
CA LYS A 128 -19.84 0.14 -16.16
C LYS A 128 -18.41 -0.28 -15.80
N SER A 129 -17.98 0.06 -14.59
CA SER A 129 -16.60 -0.05 -14.09
C SER A 129 -16.60 -0.11 -12.56
N TYR A 130 -15.57 -0.70 -11.96
CA TYR A 130 -15.44 -0.78 -10.51
C TYR A 130 -15.36 0.62 -9.88
N SER A 131 -16.28 0.88 -8.93
CA SER A 131 -16.24 2.09 -8.11
C SER A 131 -15.72 1.77 -6.72
N LYS A 132 -14.62 2.44 -6.33
CA LYS A 132 -14.12 2.40 -4.95
C LYS A 132 -15.14 3.03 -4.00
N ASP A 133 -15.82 4.10 -4.41
CA ASP A 133 -16.73 4.82 -3.52
C ASP A 133 -17.98 3.98 -3.24
N MET A 134 -18.49 3.26 -4.25
CA MET A 134 -19.57 2.27 -4.05
C MET A 134 -19.16 1.14 -3.09
N TRP A 135 -17.90 0.69 -3.16
CA TRP A 135 -17.35 -0.31 -2.24
C TRP A 135 -17.30 0.21 -0.80
N GLU A 136 -16.97 1.48 -0.57
CA GLU A 136 -17.01 2.10 0.76
C GLU A 136 -18.46 2.31 1.26
N THR A 137 -19.38 2.73 0.39
CA THR A 137 -20.82 2.86 0.70
C THR A 137 -21.42 1.52 1.14
N MET A 138 -21.14 0.44 0.40
CA MET A 138 -21.72 -0.87 0.71
C MET A 138 -21.13 -1.52 1.97
N LYS A 139 -19.85 -1.26 2.28
CA LYS A 139 -19.29 -1.59 3.62
C LYS A 139 -19.98 -0.80 4.73
N SER A 140 -20.30 0.47 4.49
CA SER A 140 -21.00 1.33 5.47
C SER A 140 -22.44 0.84 5.71
N PHE A 141 -23.16 0.44 4.67
CA PHE A 141 -24.45 -0.25 4.79
C PHE A 141 -24.31 -1.55 5.60
N TRP A 142 -23.35 -2.41 5.25
CA TRP A 142 -23.15 -3.66 5.97
C TRP A 142 -22.82 -3.44 7.46
N ALA A 143 -22.07 -2.38 7.79
CA ALA A 143 -21.79 -2.00 9.18
C ALA A 143 -23.07 -1.61 9.95
N LYS A 144 -24.02 -0.87 9.34
CA LYS A 144 -25.35 -0.59 9.93
C LYS A 144 -26.07 -1.89 10.26
N VAL A 145 -26.18 -2.80 9.28
CA VAL A 145 -26.88 -4.08 9.42
C VAL A 145 -26.21 -4.94 10.49
N GLN A 146 -24.89 -5.03 10.50
CA GLN A 146 -24.13 -5.80 11.48
C GLN A 146 -24.30 -5.27 12.92
N ALA A 147 -24.42 -3.95 13.12
CA ALA A 147 -24.75 -3.38 14.43
C ALA A 147 -26.14 -3.87 14.90
N GLN A 148 -27.17 -3.76 14.06
CA GLN A 148 -28.54 -4.20 14.38
C GLN A 148 -28.66 -5.72 14.59
N VAL A 149 -27.79 -6.51 13.95
CA VAL A 149 -27.65 -7.96 14.23
C VAL A 149 -27.01 -8.20 15.60
N SER A 150 -26.00 -7.43 15.99
CA SER A 150 -25.34 -7.56 17.29
C SER A 150 -26.23 -7.11 18.46
N GLU A 151 -27.09 -6.10 18.22
CA GLU A 151 -28.15 -5.64 19.13
C GLU A 151 -29.36 -6.60 19.18
N GLN A 152 -29.37 -7.65 18.35
CA GLN A 152 -30.45 -8.63 18.21
C GLN A 152 -31.80 -8.06 17.72
N ASN A 153 -31.82 -6.84 17.15
CA ASN A 153 -33.02 -6.18 16.64
C ASN A 153 -33.58 -6.80 15.34
N LEU A 154 -32.89 -7.78 14.75
CA LEU A 154 -33.29 -8.48 13.52
C LEU A 154 -33.43 -9.98 13.75
N PHE A 155 -34.51 -10.58 13.23
CA PHE A 155 -34.67 -12.04 13.20
C PHE A 155 -33.61 -12.71 12.31
N ARG A 156 -33.19 -13.92 12.68
CA ARG A 156 -32.15 -14.69 11.98
C ARG A 156 -32.38 -14.80 10.47
N GLU A 157 -33.62 -15.00 10.02
CA GLU A 157 -33.92 -15.12 8.58
C GLU A 157 -33.83 -13.77 7.84
N HIS A 158 -34.20 -12.67 8.51
CA HIS A 158 -33.99 -11.32 8.01
C HIS A 158 -32.48 -11.03 7.85
N THR A 159 -31.69 -11.40 8.86
CA THR A 159 -30.22 -11.33 8.84
C THR A 159 -29.61 -12.17 7.71
N ASN A 160 -30.06 -13.42 7.54
CA ASN A 160 -29.58 -14.32 6.48
C ASN A 160 -29.84 -13.70 5.09
N THR A 161 -31.04 -13.17 4.87
CA THR A 161 -31.44 -12.60 3.58
C THR A 161 -30.64 -11.34 3.24
N LEU A 162 -30.52 -10.39 4.18
CA LEU A 162 -29.69 -9.19 3.98
C LEU A 162 -28.24 -9.58 3.70
N ARG A 163 -27.66 -10.48 4.52
CA ARG A 163 -26.28 -10.94 4.37
C ARG A 163 -26.00 -11.58 3.00
N ASN A 164 -26.91 -12.42 2.51
CA ASN A 164 -26.73 -13.10 1.23
C ASN A 164 -26.76 -12.10 0.06
N ARG A 165 -27.76 -11.22 0.01
CA ARG A 165 -27.86 -10.18 -1.04
C ARG A 165 -26.68 -9.20 -0.99
N THR A 166 -26.25 -8.76 0.19
CA THR A 166 -25.05 -7.92 0.33
C THR A 166 -23.76 -8.65 -0.12
N ASN A 167 -23.62 -9.96 0.13
CA ASN A 167 -22.49 -10.75 -0.36
C ASN A 167 -22.51 -10.88 -1.90
N GLU A 168 -23.68 -11.00 -2.52
CA GLU A 168 -23.85 -11.07 -3.98
C GLU A 168 -23.37 -9.77 -4.65
N LEU A 169 -23.79 -8.60 -4.14
CA LEU A 169 -23.30 -7.31 -4.63
C LEU A 169 -21.78 -7.14 -4.41
N PHE A 170 -21.24 -7.58 -3.25
CA PHE A 170 -19.79 -7.60 -3.04
C PHE A 170 -19.06 -8.54 -4.02
N ALA A 171 -19.68 -9.63 -4.47
CA ALA A 171 -19.12 -10.51 -5.49
C ALA A 171 -19.16 -9.87 -6.89
N GLN A 172 -20.24 -9.14 -7.23
CA GLN A 172 -20.32 -8.35 -8.46
C GLN A 172 -19.22 -7.30 -8.54
N LEU A 173 -19.02 -6.47 -7.50
CA LEU A 173 -17.96 -5.46 -7.47
C LEU A 173 -16.54 -6.07 -7.56
N LYS A 174 -16.29 -7.19 -6.87
CA LYS A 174 -15.02 -7.95 -7.01
C LYS A 174 -14.80 -8.44 -8.44
N LYS A 175 -15.86 -8.90 -9.11
CA LYS A 175 -15.82 -9.37 -10.51
C LYS A 175 -15.51 -8.23 -11.48
N MET A 176 -16.16 -7.06 -11.33
CA MET A 176 -15.84 -5.87 -12.12
C MET A 176 -14.37 -5.47 -11.99
N ARG A 177 -13.86 -5.43 -10.75
CA ARG A 177 -12.46 -5.10 -10.46
C ARG A 177 -11.48 -6.09 -11.11
N SER A 178 -11.71 -7.39 -10.91
CA SER A 178 -10.88 -8.44 -11.52
C SER A 178 -10.91 -8.41 -13.05
N GLN A 179 -12.03 -8.01 -13.67
CA GLN A 179 -12.12 -7.79 -15.11
C GLN A 179 -11.33 -6.56 -15.58
N GLU A 180 -11.22 -5.50 -14.78
CA GLU A 180 -10.39 -4.33 -15.08
C GLU A 180 -8.90 -4.62 -14.92
N ASP A 181 -8.52 -5.27 -13.81
CA ASP A 181 -7.14 -5.71 -13.57
C ASP A 181 -6.67 -6.63 -14.73
N ALA A 182 -7.48 -7.61 -15.13
CA ALA A 182 -7.17 -8.50 -16.26
C ALA A 182 -7.11 -7.77 -17.62
N LYS A 183 -7.99 -6.79 -17.88
CA LYS A 183 -7.91 -5.95 -19.09
C LYS A 183 -6.63 -5.13 -19.09
N PHE A 184 -6.26 -4.52 -17.96
CA PHE A 184 -5.04 -3.74 -17.84
C PHE A 184 -3.79 -4.59 -18.01
N GLU A 185 -3.76 -5.82 -17.48
CA GLU A 185 -2.67 -6.77 -17.71
C GLU A 185 -2.59 -7.18 -19.19
N SER A 186 -3.72 -7.45 -19.86
CA SER A 186 -3.74 -7.75 -21.30
C SER A 186 -3.31 -6.57 -22.18
N GLU A 187 -3.69 -5.34 -21.85
CA GLU A 187 -3.19 -4.14 -22.54
C GLU A 187 -1.69 -3.95 -22.28
N ALA A 188 -1.23 -4.21 -21.05
CA ALA A 188 0.17 -4.03 -20.66
C ALA A 188 1.10 -5.08 -21.29
N THR A 189 0.68 -6.34 -21.43
CA THR A 189 1.46 -7.37 -22.14
C THR A 189 1.55 -7.07 -23.63
N GLN A 190 0.44 -6.73 -24.29
CA GLN A 190 0.44 -6.34 -25.70
C GLN A 190 1.30 -5.08 -25.96
N ASN A 191 1.22 -4.07 -25.09
CA ASN A 191 2.09 -2.88 -25.18
C ASN A 191 3.57 -3.24 -24.99
N TYR A 192 3.88 -4.15 -24.06
CA TYR A 192 5.25 -4.62 -23.81
C TYR A 192 5.82 -5.37 -25.01
N GLU A 193 5.05 -6.30 -25.60
CA GLU A 193 5.42 -7.04 -26.81
C GLU A 193 5.62 -6.13 -28.02
N GLN A 194 4.71 -5.18 -28.26
CA GLN A 194 4.86 -4.19 -29.33
C GLN A 194 6.09 -3.28 -29.18
N LEU A 195 6.50 -3.00 -27.93
CA LEU A 195 7.71 -2.21 -27.66
C LEU A 195 8.98 -3.07 -27.72
N LEU A 196 8.93 -4.35 -27.33
CA LEU A 196 10.03 -5.30 -27.54
C LEU A 196 10.29 -5.54 -29.03
N ALA A 197 9.24 -5.78 -29.83
CA ALA A 197 9.35 -5.99 -31.28
C ALA A 197 9.92 -4.76 -32.02
N LYS A 198 9.82 -3.56 -31.43
CA LYS A 198 10.48 -2.34 -31.92
C LYS A 198 11.90 -2.17 -31.36
N LEU A 199 12.20 -2.74 -30.19
CA LEU A 199 13.50 -2.64 -29.53
C LEU A 199 14.52 -3.66 -30.08
N GLN A 200 14.11 -4.92 -30.31
CA GLN A 200 14.99 -5.98 -30.82
C GLN A 200 15.73 -5.60 -32.12
N PRO A 201 15.07 -5.14 -33.20
CA PRO A 201 15.79 -4.72 -34.42
C PRO A 201 16.66 -3.47 -34.23
N ILE A 202 16.45 -2.71 -33.14
CA ILE A 202 17.35 -1.61 -32.76
C ILE A 202 18.56 -2.17 -31.98
N GLU A 203 18.36 -3.10 -31.04
CA GLU A 203 19.44 -3.83 -30.35
C GLU A 203 20.37 -4.52 -31.38
N GLU A 204 19.81 -5.22 -32.37
CA GLU A 204 20.56 -5.83 -33.49
C GLU A 204 21.32 -4.79 -34.34
N GLN A 205 20.67 -3.68 -34.72
CA GLN A 205 21.32 -2.59 -35.48
C GLN A 205 22.42 -1.86 -34.67
N ILE A 206 22.41 -1.95 -33.33
CA ILE A 206 23.49 -1.41 -32.49
C ILE A 206 24.71 -2.32 -32.54
N GLU A 207 24.54 -3.64 -32.67
CA GLU A 207 25.64 -4.60 -32.67
C GLU A 207 26.43 -4.59 -33.99
N GLN A 208 25.75 -4.41 -35.12
CA GLN A 208 26.33 -4.29 -36.46
C GLN A 208 27.47 -3.24 -36.55
N GLU A 209 28.49 -3.54 -37.36
CA GLU A 209 29.59 -2.62 -37.66
C GLU A 209 29.18 -1.63 -38.76
N GLY A 210 29.63 -0.37 -38.65
CA GLY A 210 29.29 0.69 -39.61
C GLY A 210 27.88 1.28 -39.51
N ALA A 211 27.04 0.83 -38.56
CA ALA A 211 25.67 1.30 -38.39
C ALA A 211 25.57 2.80 -38.02
N ASP A 212 24.50 3.48 -38.48
CA ASP A 212 24.24 4.90 -38.16
C ASP A 212 23.77 5.08 -36.70
N LEU A 213 24.75 5.27 -35.83
CA LEU A 213 24.58 5.54 -34.40
C LEU A 213 23.86 6.86 -34.09
N HIS A 214 23.67 7.77 -35.05
CA HIS A 214 22.84 8.96 -34.84
C HIS A 214 21.37 8.63 -35.02
N ARG A 215 21.00 8.04 -36.18
CA ARG A 215 19.63 7.59 -36.46
C ARG A 215 19.13 6.62 -35.39
N ILE A 216 19.97 5.65 -35.01
CA ILE A 216 19.67 4.68 -33.94
C ILE A 216 19.43 5.37 -32.58
N PHE A 217 20.23 6.38 -32.23
CA PHE A 217 20.06 7.12 -30.97
C PHE A 217 18.71 7.87 -30.93
N ASP A 218 18.25 8.39 -32.07
CA ASP A 218 16.98 9.10 -32.18
C ASP A 218 15.78 8.14 -32.30
N GLN A 219 15.96 6.93 -32.86
CA GLN A 219 15.00 5.84 -32.76
C GLN A 219 14.82 5.35 -31.30
N LEU A 220 15.91 5.25 -30.52
CA LEU A 220 15.81 4.97 -29.09
C LEU A 220 15.09 6.10 -28.32
N LYS A 221 15.25 7.37 -28.72
CA LYS A 221 14.47 8.48 -28.12
C LYS A 221 12.98 8.35 -28.43
N SER A 222 12.59 8.11 -29.68
CA SER A 222 11.16 7.98 -30.03
C SER A 222 10.53 6.78 -29.33
N LEU A 223 11.23 5.64 -29.28
CA LEU A 223 10.84 4.49 -28.48
C LEU A 223 10.69 4.86 -27.00
N GLN A 224 11.64 5.57 -26.39
CA GLN A 224 11.56 6.02 -24.99
C GLN A 224 10.35 6.92 -24.73
N GLN A 225 9.96 7.79 -25.66
CA GLN A 225 8.75 8.62 -25.50
C GLN A 225 7.48 7.74 -25.60
N THR A 226 7.40 6.78 -26.54
CA THR A 226 6.27 5.84 -26.59
C THR A 226 6.17 4.98 -25.33
N PHE A 227 7.30 4.50 -24.80
CA PHE A 227 7.40 3.77 -23.53
C PHE A 227 6.91 4.59 -22.32
N LYS A 228 7.26 5.88 -22.24
CA LYS A 228 6.78 6.76 -21.15
C LYS A 228 5.25 6.82 -21.14
N ASN A 229 4.64 6.93 -22.32
CA ASN A 229 3.19 7.11 -22.47
C ASN A 229 2.41 5.79 -22.50
N SER A 230 3.05 4.64 -22.73
CA SER A 230 2.39 3.33 -22.75
C SER A 230 1.93 2.87 -21.37
N LYS A 231 0.71 2.34 -21.29
CA LYS A 231 0.21 1.59 -20.13
C LYS A 231 1.02 0.30 -20.00
N LEU A 232 1.71 0.13 -18.87
CA LEU A 232 2.50 -1.05 -18.52
C LEU A 232 2.37 -1.32 -17.02
N THR A 233 2.36 -2.60 -16.61
CA THR A 233 2.53 -2.95 -15.19
C THR A 233 3.91 -2.53 -14.70
N ARG A 234 4.07 -2.30 -13.40
CA ARG A 234 5.36 -1.86 -12.80
C ARG A 234 6.52 -2.79 -13.18
N VAL A 235 6.28 -4.10 -13.20
CA VAL A 235 7.30 -5.12 -13.52
C VAL A 235 7.71 -5.07 -15.00
N LEU A 236 6.75 -5.01 -15.92
CA LEU A 236 7.04 -4.89 -17.37
C LEU A 236 7.74 -3.56 -17.68
N ARG A 237 7.34 -2.48 -16.99
CA ARG A 237 7.94 -1.15 -17.13
C ARG A 237 9.41 -1.12 -16.70
N SER A 238 9.77 -1.75 -15.57
CA SER A 238 11.18 -1.92 -15.16
C SER A 238 11.98 -2.74 -16.16
N LYS A 239 11.51 -3.95 -16.53
CA LYS A 239 12.19 -4.84 -17.48
C LYS A 239 12.48 -4.16 -18.83
N LEU A 240 11.54 -3.38 -19.34
CA LEU A 240 11.71 -2.66 -20.61
C LEU A 240 12.62 -1.43 -20.47
N TRP A 241 12.54 -0.71 -19.34
CA TRP A 241 13.45 0.40 -19.04
C TRP A 241 14.92 -0.04 -19.00
N GLU A 242 15.22 -1.17 -18.36
CA GLU A 242 16.58 -1.73 -18.27
C GLU A 242 17.17 -2.07 -19.65
N ARG A 243 16.37 -2.62 -20.57
CA ARG A 243 16.80 -2.87 -21.95
C ARG A 243 17.02 -1.58 -22.74
N ILE A 244 16.09 -0.62 -22.65
CA ILE A 244 16.21 0.68 -23.32
C ILE A 244 17.45 1.46 -22.81
N ASP A 245 17.71 1.46 -21.50
CA ASP A 245 18.91 2.09 -20.93
C ASP A 245 20.20 1.35 -21.33
N ARG A 246 20.20 0.02 -21.38
CA ARG A 246 21.31 -0.78 -21.92
C ARG A 246 21.62 -0.43 -23.37
N ALA A 247 20.60 -0.35 -24.22
CA ALA A 247 20.73 0.08 -25.63
C ALA A 247 21.24 1.52 -25.75
N PHE A 248 20.79 2.44 -24.89
CA PHE A 248 21.35 3.80 -24.84
C PHE A 248 22.82 3.82 -24.38
N LYS A 249 23.22 2.94 -23.47
CA LYS A 249 24.62 2.82 -23.00
C LYS A 249 25.54 2.28 -24.09
N THR A 250 25.15 1.22 -24.80
CA THR A 250 25.93 0.66 -25.91
C THR A 250 26.05 1.65 -27.08
N VAL A 251 24.98 2.34 -27.46
CA VAL A 251 25.03 3.42 -28.47
C VAL A 251 25.96 4.56 -28.05
N LYS A 252 25.90 5.02 -26.80
CA LYS A 252 26.79 6.07 -26.29
C LYS A 252 28.25 5.62 -26.32
N ALA A 253 28.53 4.37 -25.93
CA ALA A 253 29.87 3.80 -25.96
C ALA A 253 30.42 3.71 -27.40
N LYS A 254 29.66 3.18 -28.36
CA LYS A 254 30.07 3.15 -29.78
C LYS A 254 30.20 4.56 -30.38
N ARG A 255 29.24 5.47 -30.12
CA ARG A 255 29.21 6.82 -30.73
C ARG A 255 30.29 7.76 -30.18
N SER A 256 30.71 7.57 -28.92
CA SER A 256 31.82 8.31 -28.36
C SER A 256 32.43 7.57 -27.16
N PRO A 257 33.40 6.66 -27.40
CA PRO A 257 34.07 5.89 -26.34
C PRO A 257 34.66 6.77 -25.23
N ASN A 258 35.06 7.99 -25.60
CA ASN A 258 35.69 8.98 -24.71
C ASN A 258 34.71 10.00 -24.08
N SER A 259 33.39 9.87 -24.23
CA SER A 259 32.41 10.81 -23.65
C SER A 259 31.98 10.48 -22.22
N SER A 260 32.38 9.31 -21.68
CA SER A 260 32.17 8.95 -20.26
C SER A 260 32.63 10.08 -19.33
N PRO A 261 31.96 10.31 -18.18
CA PRO A 261 32.48 11.16 -17.12
C PRO A 261 33.94 10.85 -16.74
N GLU A 262 34.36 9.57 -16.76
CA GLU A 262 35.78 9.21 -16.58
C GLU A 262 36.65 9.74 -17.72
N GLY A 263 36.26 9.51 -18.99
CA GLY A 263 36.99 9.97 -20.18
C GLY A 263 37.15 11.49 -20.28
N ARG A 264 36.26 12.24 -19.62
CA ARG A 264 36.39 13.70 -19.46
C ARG A 264 37.38 14.07 -18.33
N LEU A 265 37.38 13.33 -17.23
CA LEU A 265 38.26 13.57 -16.09
C LEU A 265 39.72 13.18 -16.40
N THR A 266 39.95 12.04 -17.05
CA THR A 266 41.29 11.60 -17.49
C THR A 266 41.94 12.61 -18.44
N ARG A 267 41.20 13.10 -19.44
CA ARG A 267 41.68 14.15 -20.36
C ARG A 267 42.01 15.47 -19.66
N ARG A 268 41.26 15.84 -18.61
CA ARG A 268 41.58 17.04 -17.80
C ARG A 268 42.86 16.85 -17.00
N ILE A 269 43.09 15.64 -16.46
CA ILE A 269 44.31 15.26 -15.76
C ILE A 269 45.52 15.27 -16.71
N GLU A 270 45.40 14.64 -17.88
CA GLU A 270 46.43 14.59 -18.92
C GLU A 270 46.80 16.00 -19.43
N GLY A 271 45.79 16.82 -19.73
CA GLY A 271 45.98 18.21 -20.16
C GLY A 271 46.66 19.09 -19.11
N LEU A 272 46.37 18.88 -17.82
CA LEU A 272 47.06 19.56 -16.72
C LEU A 272 48.51 19.07 -16.56
N LYS A 273 48.78 17.77 -16.64
CA LYS A 273 50.15 17.23 -16.62
C LYS A 273 50.99 17.79 -17.77
N GLY A 274 50.43 17.83 -18.98
CA GLY A 274 51.07 18.46 -20.15
C GLY A 274 51.19 19.99 -20.08
N ALA A 275 50.52 20.65 -19.13
CA ALA A 275 50.70 22.08 -18.84
C ALA A 275 51.72 22.32 -17.71
N ILE A 276 51.77 21.45 -16.70
CA ILE A 276 52.77 21.43 -15.63
C ILE A 276 54.18 21.25 -16.22
N ASP A 277 54.38 20.22 -17.04
CA ASP A 277 55.65 19.94 -17.75
C ASP A 277 56.16 21.16 -18.55
N LYS A 278 55.25 21.88 -19.21
CA LYS A 278 55.57 23.10 -19.95
C LYS A 278 55.92 24.27 -19.04
N MET A 279 55.34 24.34 -17.84
CA MET A 279 55.65 25.35 -16.83
C MET A 279 56.99 25.08 -16.16
N GLU A 280 57.28 23.83 -15.78
CA GLU A 280 58.58 23.36 -15.28
C GLU A 280 59.70 23.69 -16.27
N LYS A 281 59.54 23.31 -17.54
CA LYS A 281 60.46 23.65 -18.64
C LYS A 281 60.53 25.15 -18.95
N SER A 282 59.59 25.95 -18.47
CA SER A 282 59.60 27.43 -18.58
C SER A 282 60.37 28.05 -17.42
N ILE A 283 60.23 27.52 -16.20
CA ILE A 283 60.97 27.93 -15.00
C ILE A 283 62.44 27.54 -15.12
N GLY A 284 62.75 26.28 -15.46
CA GLY A 284 64.12 25.78 -15.63
C GLY A 284 64.90 26.36 -16.83
N ARG A 285 64.29 27.26 -17.61
CA ARG A 285 64.98 28.13 -18.57
C ARG A 285 65.27 29.50 -17.97
N ASP A 286 64.30 30.11 -17.29
CA ASP A 286 64.50 31.36 -16.55
C ASP A 286 65.57 31.22 -15.46
N GLU A 287 65.58 30.12 -14.71
CA GLU A 287 66.58 29.85 -13.66
C GLU A 287 68.01 29.77 -14.24
N LYS A 288 68.16 29.18 -15.43
CA LYS A 288 69.45 29.17 -16.16
C LYS A 288 69.83 30.57 -16.65
N GLU A 289 68.86 31.37 -17.12
CA GLU A 289 69.09 32.77 -17.48
C GLU A 289 69.55 33.60 -16.26
N LEU A 290 68.91 33.41 -15.10
CA LEU A 290 69.24 34.08 -13.85
C LEU A 290 70.65 33.72 -13.35
N VAL A 291 71.02 32.44 -13.35
CA VAL A 291 72.39 32.00 -13.02
C VAL A 291 73.41 32.63 -13.98
N ILE A 292 73.09 32.71 -15.28
CA ILE A 292 73.97 33.36 -16.27
C ILE A 292 74.12 34.88 -16.03
N GLN A 293 73.08 35.58 -15.55
CA GLN A 293 73.23 36.99 -15.16
C GLN A 293 74.03 37.14 -13.87
N ASN A 294 73.72 36.37 -12.82
CA ASN A 294 74.41 36.44 -11.53
C ASN A 294 75.92 36.13 -11.66
N ASN A 295 76.28 35.14 -12.45
CA ASN A 295 77.69 34.81 -12.72
C ASN A 295 78.43 35.93 -13.48
N LYS A 296 77.72 36.83 -14.18
CA LYS A 296 78.27 38.00 -14.89
C LYS A 296 78.22 39.29 -14.07
N ILE A 297 77.33 39.38 -13.07
CA ILE A 297 77.36 40.43 -12.04
C ILE A 297 78.61 40.25 -11.17
N ASN A 298 78.99 38.99 -10.90
CA ASN A 298 80.11 38.63 -10.03
C ASN A 298 81.48 38.51 -10.76
N SER A 299 81.57 38.87 -12.05
CA SER A 299 82.84 38.82 -12.81
C SER A 299 83.59 40.16 -12.77
N SER A 300 84.93 40.12 -12.70
CA SER A 300 85.81 41.27 -12.50
C SER A 300 85.79 42.35 -13.59
N ASP A 301 85.32 42.02 -14.78
CA ASP A 301 85.65 42.77 -16.01
C ASP A 301 84.51 43.70 -16.47
N VAL A 302 83.60 44.07 -15.55
CA VAL A 302 82.28 44.68 -15.88
C VAL A 302 82.15 46.10 -15.32
N ASN A 303 81.65 47.01 -16.15
CA ASN A 303 81.42 48.42 -15.80
C ASN A 303 80.20 48.57 -14.85
N GLN A 304 80.27 49.49 -13.88
CA GLN A 304 79.23 49.74 -12.86
C GLN A 304 77.81 49.89 -13.45
N LEU A 305 77.64 50.60 -14.56
CA LEU A 305 76.34 50.76 -15.24
C LEU A 305 75.84 49.44 -15.85
N GLU A 306 76.75 48.58 -16.31
CA GLU A 306 76.42 47.26 -16.83
C GLU A 306 76.04 46.30 -15.69
N THR A 307 76.73 46.36 -14.55
CA THR A 307 76.37 45.63 -13.33
C THR A 307 74.95 46.00 -12.89
N GLN A 308 74.63 47.30 -12.80
CA GLN A 308 73.28 47.77 -12.47
C GLN A 308 72.22 47.28 -13.48
N LEU A 309 72.50 47.34 -14.79
CA LEU A 309 71.60 46.83 -15.82
C LEU A 309 71.41 45.30 -15.73
N ARG A 310 72.44 44.56 -15.32
CA ARG A 310 72.37 43.10 -15.08
C ARG A 310 71.59 42.78 -13.82
N GLU A 311 71.75 43.53 -12.73
CA GLU A 311 70.93 43.38 -11.53
C GLU A 311 69.44 43.60 -11.80
N VAL A 312 69.08 44.65 -12.54
CA VAL A 312 67.69 44.92 -12.93
C VAL A 312 67.13 43.76 -13.78
N ARG A 313 67.92 43.23 -14.72
CA ARG A 313 67.54 42.04 -15.49
C ARG A 313 67.38 40.80 -14.61
N ALA A 314 68.28 40.57 -13.65
CA ALA A 314 68.19 39.45 -12.71
C ALA A 314 66.93 39.55 -11.84
N LYS A 315 66.60 40.74 -11.32
CA LYS A 315 65.36 41.02 -10.57
C LYS A 315 64.10 40.74 -11.42
N LEU A 316 64.06 41.22 -12.67
CA LEU A 316 62.96 40.94 -13.60
C LEU A 316 62.82 39.44 -13.96
N ILE A 317 63.92 38.70 -14.04
CA ILE A 317 63.88 37.24 -14.24
C ILE A 317 63.41 36.54 -12.94
N GLN A 318 63.83 36.99 -11.77
CA GLN A 318 63.39 36.46 -10.48
C GLN A 318 61.87 36.62 -10.28
N GLU A 319 61.33 37.84 -10.50
CA GLU A 319 59.88 38.09 -10.47
C GLU A 319 59.11 37.21 -11.46
N ARG A 320 59.69 36.95 -12.65
CA ARG A 320 59.15 36.05 -13.67
C ARG A 320 59.15 34.58 -13.20
N ILE A 321 60.21 34.13 -12.53
CA ILE A 321 60.31 32.81 -11.90
C ILE A 321 59.26 32.67 -10.80
N ASP A 322 59.16 33.60 -9.87
CA ASP A 322 58.27 33.49 -8.71
C ASP A 322 56.79 33.57 -9.14
N SER A 323 56.47 34.39 -10.14
CA SER A 323 55.14 34.40 -10.79
C SER A 323 54.79 33.07 -11.46
N LYS A 324 55.76 32.36 -12.05
CA LYS A 324 55.57 31.03 -12.64
C LYS A 324 55.47 29.93 -11.58
N ARG A 325 56.34 29.96 -10.56
CA ARG A 325 56.35 28.99 -9.43
C ARG A 325 55.02 29.01 -8.69
N LYS A 326 54.50 30.19 -8.32
CA LYS A 326 53.18 30.32 -7.66
C LYS A 326 52.04 29.71 -8.49
N LYS A 327 52.06 29.90 -9.81
CA LYS A 327 51.08 29.29 -10.73
C LYS A 327 51.25 27.77 -10.84
N LEU A 328 52.49 27.28 -10.85
CA LEU A 328 52.81 25.85 -10.84
C LEU A 328 52.33 25.15 -9.55
N ASP A 329 52.47 25.79 -8.39
CA ASP A 329 51.94 25.27 -7.12
C ASP A 329 50.41 25.12 -7.16
N ASP A 330 49.70 26.12 -7.69
CA ASP A 330 48.24 26.07 -7.85
C ASP A 330 47.81 25.02 -8.90
N MET A 331 48.62 24.79 -9.93
CA MET A 331 48.44 23.69 -10.88
C MET A 331 48.67 22.31 -10.22
N HIS A 332 49.63 22.15 -9.33
CA HIS A 332 49.81 20.91 -8.56
C HIS A 332 48.68 20.68 -7.53
N LYS A 333 48.16 21.73 -6.88
CA LYS A 333 46.99 21.63 -5.97
C LYS A 333 45.76 21.13 -6.74
N THR A 334 45.44 21.78 -7.85
CA THR A 334 44.28 21.40 -8.69
C THR A 334 44.47 20.03 -9.36
N MET A 335 45.70 19.62 -9.67
CA MET A 335 46.03 18.26 -10.09
C MET A 335 45.72 17.24 -8.97
N LYS A 336 46.25 17.41 -7.76
CA LYS A 336 45.96 16.53 -6.60
C LYS A 336 44.47 16.41 -6.29
N GLU A 337 43.71 17.51 -6.42
CA GLU A 337 42.24 17.47 -6.31
C GLU A 337 41.57 16.59 -7.37
N LEU A 338 42.04 16.62 -8.61
CA LEU A 338 41.43 15.86 -9.72
C LEU A 338 41.82 14.39 -9.67
N GLU A 339 43.05 14.06 -9.26
CA GLU A 339 43.50 12.70 -8.99
C GLU A 339 42.75 12.08 -7.80
N THR A 340 42.57 12.80 -6.70
CA THR A 340 41.76 12.31 -5.56
C THR A 340 40.28 12.15 -5.92
N LYS A 341 39.71 13.04 -6.74
CA LYS A 341 38.36 12.88 -7.31
C LYS A 341 38.28 11.66 -8.25
N HIS A 342 39.31 11.40 -9.06
CA HIS A 342 39.38 10.22 -9.94
C HIS A 342 39.48 8.91 -9.14
N ALA A 343 40.37 8.84 -8.16
CA ALA A 343 40.54 7.67 -7.29
C ALA A 343 39.25 7.33 -6.52
N ARG A 344 38.56 8.37 -5.99
CA ARG A 344 37.24 8.20 -5.33
C ARG A 344 36.19 7.64 -6.29
N ASN A 345 36.14 8.10 -7.54
CA ASN A 345 35.21 7.58 -8.53
C ASN A 345 35.51 6.11 -8.90
N LEU A 346 36.79 5.76 -9.05
CA LEU A 346 37.22 4.39 -9.36
C LEU A 346 36.86 3.42 -8.21
N ALA A 347 37.24 3.77 -6.97
CA ALA A 347 36.95 2.98 -5.78
C ALA A 347 35.43 2.86 -5.49
N ARG A 348 34.61 3.82 -5.94
CA ARG A 348 33.15 3.72 -5.85
C ARG A 348 32.61 2.72 -6.87
N LYS A 349 33.11 2.73 -8.11
CA LYS A 349 32.76 1.73 -9.14
C LYS A 349 33.17 0.32 -8.73
N GLU A 350 34.38 0.13 -8.22
CA GLU A 350 34.86 -1.17 -7.73
C GLU A 350 33.96 -1.73 -6.61
N ARG A 351 33.45 -0.85 -5.72
CA ARG A 351 32.46 -1.23 -4.69
C ARG A 351 31.08 -1.52 -5.26
N GLU A 352 30.59 -0.72 -6.21
CA GLU A 352 29.32 -0.95 -6.91
C GLU A 352 29.34 -2.30 -7.68
N GLU A 353 30.43 -2.60 -8.37
CA GLU A 353 30.63 -3.86 -9.09
C GLU A 353 30.84 -5.07 -8.16
N ALA A 354 31.56 -4.91 -7.05
CA ALA A 354 31.72 -5.96 -6.05
C ALA A 354 30.41 -6.25 -5.31
N ALA A 355 29.58 -5.23 -5.06
CA ALA A 355 28.24 -5.40 -4.51
C ALA A 355 27.33 -6.14 -5.51
N ALA A 356 27.30 -5.72 -6.78
CA ALA A 356 26.52 -6.37 -7.82
C ALA A 356 26.92 -7.84 -8.04
N LYS A 357 28.22 -8.16 -7.99
CA LYS A 357 28.71 -9.55 -8.05
C LYS A 357 28.24 -10.37 -6.84
N LYS A 358 28.35 -9.85 -5.62
CA LYS A 358 27.85 -10.51 -4.41
C LYS A 358 26.33 -10.71 -4.43
N GLU A 359 25.57 -9.75 -4.96
CA GLU A 359 24.12 -9.85 -5.09
C GLU A 359 23.71 -10.89 -6.15
N ALA A 360 24.46 -11.00 -7.25
CA ALA A 360 24.29 -12.05 -8.26
C ALA A 360 24.65 -13.44 -7.71
N GLU A 361 25.75 -13.57 -6.96
CA GLU A 361 26.11 -14.83 -6.28
C GLU A 361 25.09 -15.23 -5.20
N ALA A 362 24.52 -14.26 -4.47
CA ALA A 362 23.46 -14.54 -3.50
C ALA A 362 22.20 -15.09 -4.18
N LYS A 363 21.77 -14.48 -5.29
CA LYS A 363 20.62 -14.94 -6.08
C LYS A 363 20.84 -16.31 -6.71
N ALA A 364 22.04 -16.57 -7.23
CA ALA A 364 22.42 -17.90 -7.72
C ALA A 364 22.41 -18.97 -6.62
N LYS A 365 22.76 -18.60 -5.37
CA LYS A 365 22.69 -19.48 -4.20
C LYS A 365 21.24 -19.70 -3.71
N GLU A 366 20.36 -18.71 -3.82
CA GLU A 366 18.91 -18.87 -3.56
C GLU A 366 18.19 -19.76 -4.60
N GLU A 367 18.64 -19.77 -5.86
CA GLU A 367 18.13 -20.72 -6.87
C GLU A 367 18.66 -22.13 -6.63
N ALA A 368 19.95 -22.27 -6.26
CA ALA A 368 20.54 -23.57 -5.94
C ALA A 368 19.90 -24.28 -4.73
N THR A 369 19.36 -23.54 -3.75
CA THR A 369 18.68 -24.11 -2.57
C THR A 369 17.22 -24.50 -2.79
N LYS A 370 16.74 -24.53 -4.04
CA LYS A 370 15.34 -24.91 -4.38
C LYS A 370 15.20 -26.19 -5.22
N ALA A 371 16.28 -26.96 -5.39
CA ALA A 371 16.18 -28.35 -5.85
C ALA A 371 15.80 -29.28 -4.68
N PRO A 372 14.89 -30.27 -4.85
CA PRO A 372 14.48 -31.16 -3.75
C PRO A 372 15.60 -32.08 -3.26
N VAL A 373 15.53 -32.43 -1.97
CA VAL A 373 16.34 -33.48 -1.35
C VAL A 373 15.57 -34.80 -1.42
N GLU A 374 16.21 -35.86 -1.89
CA GLU A 374 15.75 -37.23 -1.68
C GLU A 374 16.94 -38.16 -1.36
N ASP A 375 16.65 -39.12 -0.49
CA ASP A 375 17.47 -40.20 0.08
C ASP A 375 18.74 -39.91 0.91
N ALA A 376 18.86 -40.74 1.96
CA ALA A 376 20.03 -40.95 2.79
C ALA A 376 20.30 -42.47 2.85
N PRO A 377 21.41 -42.93 3.46
CA PRO A 377 21.21 -43.60 4.75
C PRO A 377 22.31 -43.33 5.79
N GLN A 378 22.05 -43.81 7.02
CA GLN A 378 22.88 -43.59 8.21
C GLN A 378 23.98 -44.66 8.39
N ALA A 379 25.01 -44.31 9.16
CA ALA A 379 25.88 -45.23 9.89
C ALA A 379 26.29 -44.58 11.23
N GLU A 380 26.42 -45.37 12.30
CA GLU A 380 26.68 -44.89 13.67
C GLU A 380 28.07 -45.31 14.20
N ALA A 381 28.45 -44.69 15.34
CA ALA A 381 29.60 -45.00 16.22
C ALA A 381 31.00 -44.64 15.65
N GLU A 382 32.00 -44.21 16.46
CA GLU A 382 32.20 -44.27 17.92
C GLU A 382 32.69 -42.93 18.54
N ILE A 383 32.80 -42.87 19.88
CA ILE A 383 33.42 -41.77 20.66
C ILE A 383 34.35 -42.39 21.74
N PRO A 384 35.57 -41.86 21.98
CA PRO A 384 35.91 -41.34 23.32
C PRO A 384 36.70 -40.00 23.29
N VAL A 385 36.43 -39.00 24.15
CA VAL A 385 37.04 -38.74 25.49
C VAL A 385 38.56 -38.38 25.39
N GLU A 386 39.16 -37.34 25.97
CA GLU A 386 38.91 -36.44 27.14
C GLU A 386 39.33 -34.96 26.77
N LYS A 387 39.42 -33.87 27.56
CA LYS A 387 39.31 -33.57 29.02
C LYS A 387 38.89 -32.10 29.31
N GLU A 388 38.81 -31.77 30.61
CA GLU A 388 38.70 -30.47 31.31
C GLU A 388 39.88 -29.49 31.00
N SER A 389 39.93 -28.21 31.43
CA SER A 389 39.38 -27.60 32.66
C SER A 389 39.24 -26.06 32.62
N GLU A 390 38.30 -25.51 33.42
CA GLU A 390 38.38 -24.33 34.32
C GLU A 390 39.07 -22.99 33.88
N SER A 391 38.61 -21.78 34.29
CA SER A 391 37.55 -21.33 35.23
C SER A 391 37.23 -19.83 35.07
N VAL A 392 36.02 -19.39 35.50
CA VAL A 392 35.68 -18.19 36.36
C VAL A 392 36.40 -16.84 36.07
N ALA A 393 35.80 -15.63 35.98
CA ALA A 393 34.60 -14.97 36.56
C ALA A 393 34.30 -13.67 35.72
N GLU A 394 33.35 -12.75 35.98
CA GLU A 394 32.04 -12.66 36.67
C GLU A 394 31.54 -11.19 36.53
N LYS A 395 30.23 -10.95 36.29
CA LYS A 395 29.52 -9.63 36.29
C LYS A 395 30.04 -8.54 35.31
N GLY A 396 29.20 -7.70 34.69
CA GLY A 396 27.73 -7.69 34.61
C GLY A 396 26.99 -6.85 35.65
N GLU A 397 26.85 -5.54 35.39
CA GLU A 397 25.61 -4.75 35.62
C GLU A 397 25.63 -3.49 34.70
N ALA A 398 24.53 -2.72 34.63
CA ALA A 398 24.26 -1.76 33.55
C ALA A 398 23.97 -0.32 34.00
N VAL A 399 24.36 0.65 33.16
CA VAL A 399 23.90 2.04 33.11
C VAL A 399 23.84 2.37 31.59
N LYS A 400 22.70 2.55 30.91
CA LYS A 400 21.50 3.40 31.12
C LYS A 400 21.72 4.85 30.66
N ASP A 401 20.80 5.34 29.83
CA ASP A 401 20.87 6.60 29.10
C ASP A 401 20.82 7.85 29.99
N THR A 402 21.46 8.93 29.53
CA THR A 402 21.02 10.31 29.82
C THR A 402 21.34 11.21 28.64
N GLU A 403 20.38 12.03 28.21
CA GLU A 403 20.62 13.17 27.33
C GLU A 403 21.21 14.34 28.16
N GLU A 404 22.10 15.14 27.58
CA GLU A 404 22.59 16.37 28.21
C GLU A 404 22.42 17.57 27.26
N GLN A 405 21.41 18.39 27.54
CA GLN A 405 21.27 19.73 26.96
C GLN A 405 21.66 20.80 27.99
N THR A 406 22.80 21.44 27.77
CA THR A 406 23.07 22.80 28.28
C THR A 406 23.64 23.61 27.11
N ASN A 407 22.91 24.58 26.54
CA ASN A 407 22.48 25.87 27.12
C ASN A 407 23.66 26.86 27.19
N ASP A 408 23.61 27.88 26.33
CA ASP A 408 24.61 28.95 26.21
C ASP A 408 24.03 30.28 26.74
N LEU A 409 24.87 31.14 27.31
CA LEU A 409 24.47 32.41 27.94
C LEU A 409 24.60 33.56 26.93
N SER A 410 23.76 34.60 26.96
CA SER A 410 23.88 35.79 27.84
C SER A 410 22.60 36.66 27.62
N LYS A 411 22.02 37.37 28.59
CA LYS A 411 22.48 38.65 29.21
C LYS A 411 22.91 39.72 28.17
N GLU A 412 22.57 41.01 28.27
CA GLU A 412 21.65 41.78 29.13
C GLU A 412 21.56 43.21 28.55
N GLU A 413 20.47 43.95 28.82
CA GLU A 413 20.35 45.43 28.70
C GLU A 413 20.56 46.03 27.27
N GLU A 414 19.91 47.11 26.84
CA GLU A 414 19.25 48.24 27.51
C GLU A 414 17.88 48.56 26.83
#